data_AF-A0A973BK80-F1
#
_entry.id   AF-A0A973BK80-F1
#
_cell.length_a   1.000
_cell.length_b   1.000
_cell.length_c   1.000
_cell.angle_alpha   90.00
_cell.angle_beta   90.00
_cell.angle_gamma   90.00
#
_symmetry.space_group_name_H-M   'P 1'
#
loop_
_entity.id
_entity.type
_entity.pdbx_description
1 polymer ?
#
loop_
_entity_poly.entity_id
_entity_poly.type
_entity_poly.pdbx_seq_one_letter_code
_entity_poly.pdbx_strand_id
1 'polypeptide(L)'
;MNFLIKTFASIGLLFTIMFSYGLYLDIKAMDRTQGGYEAPYEGVSGEIFDWESMDLTSTGLVQRGHVLNFIVNATTGMISLELFGFIYEARKLSPRAIKVHKPRQAFLKRGFTPEF
;
A
#
# COMPACT_ATOMS: atom_id res chain seq x y z
N MET A 1 39.38 -18.63 -3.32
CA MET A 1 38.85 -17.27 -3.64
C MET A 1 37.58 -17.33 -4.51
N ASN A 2 37.58 -18.03 -5.66
CA ASN A 2 36.40 -18.13 -6.54
C ASN A 2 35.14 -18.74 -5.90
N PHE A 3 35.27 -19.69 -4.98
CA PHE A 3 34.11 -20.31 -4.32
C PHE A 3 33.34 -19.30 -3.46
N LEU A 4 34.03 -18.60 -2.55
CA LEU A 4 33.42 -17.57 -1.68
C LEU A 4 32.76 -16.46 -2.48
N ILE A 5 33.42 -15.98 -3.54
CA ILE A 5 32.85 -14.95 -4.43
C ILE A 5 31.56 -15.44 -5.08
N LYS A 6 31.55 -16.67 -5.62
CA LYS A 6 30.34 -17.27 -6.21
C LYS A 6 29.22 -17.41 -5.17
N THR A 7 29.54 -17.86 -3.95
CA THR A 7 28.55 -17.99 -2.87
C THR A 7 27.94 -16.64 -2.52
N PHE A 8 28.73 -15.61 -2.27
CA PHE A 8 28.21 -14.27 -1.95
C PHE A 8 27.43 -13.67 -3.13
N ALA A 9 27.87 -13.89 -4.37
CA ALA A 9 27.15 -13.45 -5.56
C ALA A 9 25.80 -14.16 -5.70
N SER A 10 25.71 -15.46 -5.44
CA SER A 10 24.44 -16.20 -5.44
C SER A 10 23.50 -15.74 -4.34
N ILE A 11 23.99 -15.46 -3.14
CA ILE A 11 23.20 -14.88 -2.04
C ILE A 11 22.66 -13.51 -2.45
N GLY A 12 23.52 -12.64 -3.00
CA GLY A 12 23.12 -11.32 -3.48
C GLY A 12 22.04 -11.40 -4.56
N LEU A 13 22.23 -12.27 -5.56
CA LEU A 13 21.25 -12.49 -6.62
C LEU A 13 19.90 -12.98 -6.07
N LEU A 14 19.91 -13.95 -5.16
CA LEU A 14 18.71 -14.47 -4.53
C LEU A 14 17.99 -13.37 -3.75
N PHE A 15 18.72 -12.57 -2.96
CA PHE A 15 18.16 -11.46 -2.21
C PHE A 15 17.52 -10.42 -3.13
N THR A 16 18.19 -10.04 -4.22
CA THR A 16 17.62 -9.10 -5.21
C THR A 16 16.34 -9.65 -5.81
N ILE A 17 16.29 -10.93 -6.20
CA ILE A 17 15.09 -11.55 -6.75
C ILE A 17 13.94 -11.54 -5.73
N MET A 18 14.20 -11.95 -4.49
CA MET A 18 13.18 -11.99 -3.44
C MET A 18 12.67 -10.59 -3.09
N PHE A 19 13.56 -9.62 -2.97
CA PHE A 19 13.21 -8.23 -2.71
C PHE A 19 12.35 -7.65 -3.84
N SER A 20 12.77 -7.81 -5.09
CA SER A 20 12.01 -7.33 -6.25
C SER A 20 10.64 -8.00 -6.35
N TYR A 21 10.56 -9.29 -6.05
CA TYR A 21 9.29 -10.01 -6.06
C TYR A 21 8.35 -9.56 -4.93
N GLY A 22 8.86 -9.41 -3.70
CA GLY A 22 8.09 -8.88 -2.58
C GLY A 22 7.56 -7.46 -2.86
N LEU A 23 8.41 -6.59 -3.40
CA LEU A 23 8.00 -5.25 -3.82
C LEU A 23 6.92 -5.28 -4.91
N TYR A 24 7.04 -6.16 -5.90
CA TYR A 24 6.02 -6.36 -6.92
C TYR A 24 4.66 -6.77 -6.31
N LEU A 25 4.67 -7.71 -5.36
CA LEU A 25 3.46 -8.15 -4.66
C LEU A 25 2.83 -7.00 -3.86
N ASP A 26 3.64 -6.21 -3.17
CA ASP A 26 3.19 -5.09 -2.36
C ASP A 26 2.56 -3.99 -3.22
N ILE A 27 3.20 -3.62 -4.34
CA ILE A 27 2.65 -2.64 -5.30
C ILE A 27 1.33 -3.15 -5.88
N LYS A 28 1.25 -4.43 -6.25
CA LYS A 28 0.01 -5.02 -6.75
C LYS A 28 -1.10 -5.04 -5.70
N ALA A 29 -0.75 -5.18 -4.42
CA ALA A 29 -1.71 -5.16 -3.33
C ALA A 29 -2.27 -3.77 -3.02
N MET A 30 -1.57 -2.69 -3.42
CA MET A 30 -2.04 -1.30 -3.22
C MET A 30 -3.21 -0.90 -4.13
N ASP A 31 -3.40 -1.53 -5.28
CA ASP A 31 -4.61 -1.33 -6.07
C ASP A 31 -4.86 -2.59 -6.91
N ARG A 32 -5.86 -3.35 -6.50
CA ARG A 32 -6.34 -4.55 -7.21
C ARG A 32 -7.49 -4.24 -8.16
N THR A 33 -7.86 -2.97 -8.30
CA THR A 33 -8.95 -2.54 -9.16
C THR A 33 -8.46 -2.04 -10.51
N GLN A 34 -9.28 -2.22 -11.54
CA GLN A 34 -9.03 -1.67 -12.87
C GLN A 34 -10.28 -0.99 -13.43
N GLY A 35 -10.06 -0.02 -14.32
CA GLY A 35 -11.13 0.79 -14.90
C GLY A 35 -11.58 1.95 -14.01
N GLY A 36 -12.50 2.77 -14.52
CA GLY A 36 -12.99 3.96 -13.85
C GLY A 36 -11.89 4.97 -13.54
N TYR A 37 -10.97 5.22 -14.48
CA TYR A 37 -9.86 6.17 -14.30
C TYR A 37 -10.31 7.64 -14.45
N GLU A 38 -11.43 7.87 -15.11
CA GLU A 38 -12.04 9.20 -15.30
C GLU A 38 -13.39 9.27 -14.59
N ALA A 39 -13.81 10.49 -14.22
CA ALA A 39 -15.13 10.72 -13.64
C ALA A 39 -16.23 10.23 -14.61
N PRO A 40 -17.30 9.59 -14.11
CA PRO A 40 -17.73 9.43 -12.71
C PRO A 40 -17.06 8.28 -11.91
N TYR A 41 -15.98 7.69 -12.44
CA TYR A 41 -15.24 6.55 -11.87
C TYR A 41 -16.06 5.25 -11.80
N GLU A 42 -16.80 4.98 -12.87
CA GLU A 42 -17.65 3.80 -13.04
C GLU A 42 -16.96 2.69 -13.86
N GLY A 43 -17.59 1.51 -13.92
CA GLY A 43 -17.04 0.35 -14.65
C GLY A 43 -15.79 -0.24 -13.98
N VAL A 44 -15.65 -0.06 -12.67
CA VAL A 44 -14.53 -0.60 -11.90
C VAL A 44 -14.72 -2.10 -11.71
N SER A 45 -13.65 -2.85 -11.96
CA SER A 45 -13.57 -4.29 -11.73
C SER A 45 -12.42 -4.61 -10.79
N GLY A 46 -12.41 -5.83 -10.22
CA GLY A 46 -11.40 -6.28 -9.27
C GLY A 46 -11.80 -6.08 -7.81
N GLU A 47 -10.83 -6.24 -6.91
CA GLU A 47 -11.06 -6.25 -5.47
C GLU A 47 -10.91 -4.86 -4.86
N ILE A 48 -11.95 -4.41 -4.15
CA ILE A 48 -11.89 -3.19 -3.36
C ILE A 48 -11.07 -3.46 -2.09
N PHE A 49 -10.31 -2.47 -1.65
CA PHE A 49 -9.61 -2.49 -0.37
C PHE A 49 -10.43 -3.02 0.80
N ASP A 50 -9.88 -4.04 1.46
CA ASP A 50 -10.31 -4.48 2.78
C ASP A 50 -9.64 -3.65 3.87
N TRP A 51 -10.25 -2.51 4.19
CA TRP A 51 -9.82 -1.65 5.29
C TRP A 51 -9.92 -2.33 6.66
N GLU A 52 -10.75 -3.38 6.79
CA GLU A 52 -10.98 -4.01 8.08
C GLU A 52 -9.81 -4.92 8.48
N SER A 53 -9.14 -5.53 7.50
CA SER A 53 -7.91 -6.31 7.69
C SER A 53 -6.67 -5.49 8.07
N MET A 54 -6.72 -4.16 7.97
CA MET A 54 -5.56 -3.30 8.22
C MET A 54 -5.34 -3.02 9.70
N ASP A 55 -4.06 -2.89 10.08
CA ASP A 55 -3.65 -2.52 11.43
C ASP A 55 -4.15 -1.11 11.76
N LEU A 56 -4.81 -0.98 12.91
CA LEU A 56 -5.24 0.31 13.44
C LEU A 56 -4.08 1.00 14.18
N THR A 57 -3.86 2.28 13.88
CA THR A 57 -2.89 3.13 14.58
C THR A 57 -3.59 4.35 15.18
N SER A 58 -2.83 5.20 15.89
CA SER A 58 -3.37 6.45 16.45
C SER A 58 -3.75 7.48 15.37
N THR A 59 -3.22 7.38 14.16
CA THR A 59 -3.40 8.37 13.09
C THR A 59 -4.10 7.82 11.85
N GLY A 60 -4.30 6.51 11.76
CA GLY A 60 -5.06 5.90 10.68
C GLY A 60 -4.89 4.39 10.57
N LEU A 61 -4.65 3.89 9.36
CA LEU A 61 -4.56 2.46 9.07
C LEU A 61 -3.24 2.12 8.35
N VAL A 62 -2.72 0.92 8.61
CA VAL A 62 -1.53 0.38 7.95
C VAL A 62 -1.83 -0.98 7.35
N GLN A 63 -1.62 -1.10 6.04
CA GLN A 63 -1.55 -2.39 5.38
C GLN A 63 -0.10 -2.88 5.39
N ARG A 64 0.12 -4.06 5.95
CA ARG A 64 1.43 -4.70 5.99
C ARG A 64 1.74 -5.38 4.66
N GLY A 65 2.88 -5.04 4.09
CA GLY A 65 3.45 -5.72 2.94
C GLY A 65 4.56 -6.68 3.33
N HIS A 66 5.19 -7.27 2.32
CA HIS A 66 6.36 -8.13 2.47
C HIS A 66 7.62 -7.30 2.72
N VAL A 67 7.73 -6.16 2.05
CA VAL A 67 8.89 -5.28 2.06
C VAL A 67 8.45 -3.84 2.33
N LEU A 68 7.27 -3.45 1.84
CA LEU A 68 6.76 -2.09 1.87
C LEU A 68 5.37 -2.05 2.52
N ASN A 69 5.22 -1.25 3.57
CA ASN A 69 3.92 -1.03 4.21
C ASN A 69 3.24 0.22 3.62
N PHE A 70 1.93 0.14 3.48
CA PHE A 70 1.09 1.23 2.99
C PHE A 70 0.31 1.85 4.15
N ILE A 71 0.57 3.11 4.42
CA ILE A 71 0.01 3.86 5.55
C ILE A 71 -0.97 4.88 5.01
N VAL A 72 -2.17 4.95 5.59
CA VAL A 72 -3.14 6.00 5.28
C VAL A 72 -3.51 6.75 6.54
N ASN A 73 -3.23 8.05 6.55
CA ASN A 73 -3.71 8.94 7.61
C ASN A 73 -5.23 9.13 7.47
N ALA A 74 -5.96 8.78 8.52
CA ALA A 74 -7.42 8.76 8.50
C ALA A 74 -8.05 10.16 8.53
N THR A 75 -7.33 11.18 8.99
CA THR A 75 -7.80 12.58 9.02
C THR A 75 -7.53 13.28 7.69
N THR A 76 -6.29 13.21 7.18
CA THR A 76 -5.85 14.01 6.02
C THR A 76 -5.94 13.26 4.69
N GLY A 77 -6.12 11.93 4.73
CA GLY A 77 -6.09 11.08 3.55
C GLY A 77 -4.71 10.97 2.90
N MET A 78 -3.66 11.35 3.62
CA MET A 78 -2.28 11.22 3.16
C MET A 78 -1.87 9.74 3.11
N ILE A 79 -1.34 9.31 1.98
CA ILE A 79 -0.70 8.02 1.80
C ILE A 79 0.80 8.18 2.02
N SER A 80 1.33 7.34 2.90
CA SER A 80 2.76 7.20 3.12
C SER A 80 3.17 5.75 2.87
N LEU A 81 4.39 5.56 2.37
CA LEU A 81 4.99 4.25 2.18
C LEU A 81 6.10 4.09 3.22
N GLU A 82 6.13 2.95 3.89
CA GLU A 82 7.20 2.60 4.82
C GLU A 82 8.04 1.47 4.24
N LEU A 83 9.35 1.70 4.12
CA LEU A 83 10.33 0.72 3.66
C LEU A 83 11.48 0.68 4.65
N PHE A 84 11.77 -0.50 5.23
CA PHE A 84 12.81 -0.68 6.25
C PHE A 84 12.71 0.30 7.44
N GLY A 85 11.48 0.67 7.84
CA GLY A 85 11.22 1.63 8.93
C GLY A 85 11.35 3.10 8.54
N PHE A 86 11.75 3.40 7.31
CA PHE A 86 11.73 4.76 6.77
C PHE A 86 10.37 5.06 6.16
N ILE A 87 9.71 6.11 6.64
CA ILE A 87 8.41 6.56 6.15
C ILE A 87 8.61 7.68 5.13
N TYR A 88 8.04 7.51 3.95
CA TYR A 88 8.01 8.50 2.88
C TYR A 88 6.57 8.89 2.59
N GLU A 89 6.24 10.17 2.72
CA GLU A 89 4.93 10.70 2.32
C GLU A 89 4.85 10.75 0.80
N ALA A 90 3.92 9.98 0.22
CA ALA A 90 3.82 9.85 -1.22
C ALA A 90 2.83 10.87 -1.82
N ARG A 91 1.55 10.79 -1.43
CA ARG A 91 0.49 11.67 -1.96
C ARG A 91 -0.82 11.51 -1.19
N LYS A 92 -1.77 12.44 -1.37
CA LYS A 92 -3.16 12.25 -0.92
C LYS A 92 -3.88 11.17 -1.74
N LEU A 93 -4.88 10.54 -1.13
CA LEU A 93 -5.85 9.70 -1.81
C LEU A 93 -6.45 10.44 -3.02
N SER A 94 -6.48 9.75 -4.16
CA SER A 94 -7.09 10.31 -5.36
C SER A 94 -8.62 10.33 -5.26
N PRO A 95 -9.31 11.21 -6.01
CA PRO A 95 -10.78 11.20 -6.03
C PRO A 95 -11.39 9.85 -6.43
N ARG A 96 -10.75 9.13 -7.36
CA ARG A 96 -11.09 7.75 -7.71
C ARG A 96 -10.99 6.83 -6.50
N ALA A 97 -9.86 6.84 -5.79
CA ALA A 97 -9.67 5.98 -4.63
C ALA A 97 -10.72 6.26 -3.54
N ILE A 98 -11.05 7.53 -3.32
CA ILE A 98 -12.09 7.94 -2.37
C ILE A 98 -13.46 7.39 -2.79
N LYS A 99 -13.81 7.51 -4.08
CA LYS A 99 -15.11 7.05 -4.61
C LYS A 99 -15.25 5.53 -4.60
N VAL A 100 -14.21 4.84 -5.07
CA VAL A 100 -14.20 3.38 -5.27
C VAL A 100 -14.04 2.64 -3.95
N HIS A 101 -13.03 3.01 -3.16
CA HIS A 101 -12.69 2.28 -1.93
C HIS A 101 -13.40 2.80 -0.68
N LYS A 102 -14.09 3.94 -0.77
CA LYS A 102 -14.87 4.54 0.32
C LYS A 102 -14.11 4.63 1.67
N PRO A 103 -12.84 5.08 1.69
CA PRO A 103 -12.00 5.15 2.90
C PRO A 103 -12.67 5.93 4.03
N ARG A 104 -13.38 7.03 3.72
CA ARG A 104 -14.09 7.83 4.73
C ARG A 104 -15.06 6.98 5.56
N GLN A 105 -15.80 6.08 4.92
CA GLN A 105 -16.76 5.22 5.61
C GLN A 105 -16.05 4.22 6.52
N ALA A 106 -14.95 3.64 6.06
CA ALA A 106 -14.13 2.73 6.86
C ALA A 106 -13.50 3.43 8.07
N PHE A 107 -12.95 4.63 7.89
CA PHE A 107 -12.36 5.41 8.97
C PHE A 107 -13.37 5.89 10.01
N LEU A 108 -14.58 6.31 9.59
CA LEU A 108 -15.67 6.66 10.51
C LEU A 108 -16.06 5.46 11.39
N LYS A 109 -16.16 4.25 10.82
CA LYS A 109 -16.43 3.02 11.58
C LYS A 109 -15.31 2.70 12.59
N ARG A 110 -14.10 3.19 12.34
CA ARG A 110 -12.91 3.01 13.19
C ARG A 110 -12.70 4.14 14.20
N GLY A 111 -13.64 5.10 14.28
CA GLY A 111 -13.61 6.18 15.27
C GLY A 111 -12.82 7.42 14.88
N PHE A 112 -12.41 7.55 13.61
CA PHE A 112 -11.75 8.76 13.11
C PHE A 112 -12.76 9.77 12.53
N THR A 113 -12.28 11.01 12.34
CA THR A 113 -13.02 12.09 11.68
C THR A 113 -12.26 12.54 10.42
N PRO A 114 -12.52 11.94 9.24
CA PRO A 114 -11.83 12.29 8.00
C PRO A 114 -12.20 13.69 7.48
N GLU A 115 -11.22 14.46 7.02
CA GLU A 115 -11.38 15.84 6.52
C GLU A 115 -11.09 16.01 5.02
N PHE A 116 -10.52 14.98 4.38
CA PHE A 116 -10.25 14.93 2.94
C PHE A 116 -11.47 14.50 2.16
#